data_AF-A0A5C5WTJ1-F1
#
_entry.id   AF-A0A5C5WTJ1-F1
#
_cell.length_a   1.000
_cell.length_b   1.000
_cell.length_c   1.000
_cell.angle_alpha   90.00
_cell.angle_beta   90.00
_cell.angle_gamma   90.00
#
_symmetry.space_group_name_H-M   'P 1'
#
loop_
_entity.id
_entity.type
_entity.pdbx_description
1 polymer ?
#
loop_
_entity_poly.entity_id
_entity_poly.type
_entity_poly.pdbx_seq_one_letter_code
_entity_poly.pdbx_strand_id
1 'polypeptide(L)'
;MVSPDFPLSKPPTKIVVVSQPSDSTNETDRPKRWKMWVDGCGGFLVIEGSKVRVGGGASPEHCDVCIRADLPRTAGVIHREGEDYFWQGAGQPSSTRIWIKSGTVMGGRDATGLGSASLIMSLPSPLSRTAVLNLKPPHRFGEHVDAVLLVEGAVLIGPTSDCHVRVRHEDSAATLVRRDDTWAIRSGIDGAWEKVQANESVVVGSLSLLLESA
;
A
#
# COMPACT_ATOMS: atom_id res chain seq x y z
N MET A 1 60.12 50.90 -10.64
CA MET A 1 58.69 51.23 -10.65
C MET A 1 58.06 50.35 -11.72
N VAL A 2 56.92 49.72 -11.40
CA VAL A 2 56.08 48.83 -12.22
C VAL A 2 56.46 47.33 -12.24
N SER A 3 55.43 46.55 -11.90
CA SER A 3 55.35 45.16 -11.47
C SER A 3 55.40 44.12 -12.62
N PRO A 4 55.66 42.83 -12.31
CA PRO A 4 55.40 41.73 -13.23
C PRO A 4 53.94 41.23 -13.11
N ASP A 5 53.28 41.07 -14.26
CA ASP A 5 52.01 40.36 -14.39
C ASP A 5 52.23 38.84 -14.21
N PHE A 6 51.53 38.26 -13.23
CA PHE A 6 51.33 36.81 -13.08
C PHE A 6 49.82 36.51 -13.18
N PRO A 7 49.42 35.34 -13.74
CA PRO A 7 48.06 35.10 -14.20
C PRO A 7 47.06 34.87 -13.07
N LEU A 8 45.80 35.26 -13.33
CA LEU A 8 44.65 35.03 -12.45
C LEU A 8 44.48 33.54 -12.11
N SER A 9 44.68 33.21 -10.83
CA SER A 9 44.21 31.98 -10.19
C SER A 9 42.67 31.97 -10.18
N LYS A 10 42.06 30.93 -10.74
CA LYS A 10 40.60 30.69 -10.59
C LYS A 10 40.32 30.35 -9.12
N PRO A 11 39.24 30.88 -8.53
CA PRO A 11 38.90 30.57 -7.15
C PRO A 11 38.52 29.08 -7.01
N PRO A 12 38.78 28.45 -5.84
CA PRO A 12 38.41 27.07 -5.61
C PRO A 12 36.88 26.95 -5.60
N THR A 13 36.37 26.01 -6.41
CA THR A 13 34.97 25.59 -6.38
C THR A 13 34.64 25.10 -4.98
N LYS A 14 33.76 25.82 -4.26
CA LYS A 14 33.17 25.34 -3.01
C LYS A 14 32.38 24.07 -3.33
N ILE A 15 32.88 22.92 -2.89
CA ILE A 15 32.08 21.71 -2.79
C ILE A 15 31.05 21.98 -1.70
N VAL A 16 29.82 22.27 -2.10
CA VAL A 16 28.67 22.25 -1.19
C VAL A 16 28.39 20.79 -0.91
N VAL A 17 28.93 20.28 0.20
CA VAL A 17 28.45 19.04 0.80
C VAL A 17 27.02 19.34 1.24
N VAL A 18 26.05 18.98 0.41
CA VAL A 18 24.65 18.95 0.82
C VAL A 18 24.58 17.84 1.86
N SER A 19 24.57 18.23 3.13
CA SER A 19 24.25 17.33 4.24
C SER A 19 22.92 16.68 3.91
N GLN A 20 22.94 15.37 3.63
CA GLN A 20 21.71 14.60 3.57
C GLN A 20 20.96 14.80 4.89
N PRO A 21 19.64 14.99 4.89
CA PRO A 21 18.88 14.96 6.12
C PRO A 21 19.14 13.60 6.76
N SER A 22 19.63 13.62 8.00
CA SER A 22 19.78 12.46 8.85
C SER A 22 18.47 11.68 8.82
N ASP A 23 18.51 10.44 8.34
CA ASP A 23 17.40 9.51 8.34
C ASP A 23 17.16 9.06 9.79
N SER A 24 16.65 9.98 10.61
CA SER A 24 15.97 9.64 11.84
C SER A 24 14.68 8.97 11.43
N THR A 25 14.69 7.64 11.41
CA THR A 25 13.53 6.81 11.19
C THR A 25 12.58 7.07 12.36
N ASN A 26 11.75 8.09 12.21
CA ASN A 26 10.70 8.42 13.16
C ASN A 26 9.74 7.25 13.18
N GLU A 27 9.63 6.60 14.34
CA GLU A 27 8.70 5.52 14.66
C GLU A 27 7.22 5.91 14.42
N THR A 28 6.96 7.18 14.14
CA THR A 28 5.65 7.82 13.92
C THR A 28 5.10 7.78 12.50
N ASP A 29 5.83 7.31 11.48
CA ASP A 29 5.32 7.25 10.09
C ASP A 29 4.78 5.87 9.70
N ARG A 30 4.03 5.21 10.61
CA ARG A 30 3.27 4.01 10.27
C ARG A 30 2.01 4.43 9.50
N PRO A 31 1.69 3.79 8.36
CA PRO A 31 0.43 4.04 7.68
C PRO A 31 -0.76 3.71 8.60
N LYS A 32 -1.89 4.40 8.42
CA LYS A 32 -3.13 4.04 9.11
C LYS A 32 -3.62 2.72 8.54
N ARG A 33 -4.06 1.81 9.41
CA ARG A 33 -4.47 0.46 9.02
C ARG A 33 -5.82 0.13 9.61
N TRP A 34 -6.61 -0.60 8.84
CA TRP A 34 -7.92 -1.07 9.25
C TRP A 34 -8.13 -2.51 8.80
N LYS A 35 -8.85 -3.30 9.58
CA LYS A 35 -9.40 -4.57 9.13
C LYS A 35 -10.84 -4.33 8.69
N MET A 36 -11.13 -4.64 7.44
CA MET A 36 -12.46 -4.57 6.86
C MET A 36 -13.00 -5.97 6.65
N TRP A 37 -14.12 -6.27 7.29
CA TRP A 37 -14.87 -7.51 7.09
C TRP A 37 -16.06 -7.22 6.21
N VAL A 38 -16.24 -8.01 5.16
CA VAL A 38 -17.39 -7.89 4.25
C VAL A 38 -18.13 -9.22 4.22
N ASP A 39 -19.40 -9.18 4.59
CA ASP A 39 -20.21 -10.38 4.72
C ASP A 39 -20.33 -11.12 3.38
N GLY A 40 -20.20 -12.45 3.45
CA GLY A 40 -20.21 -13.32 2.26
C GLY A 40 -19.02 -13.14 1.30
N CYS A 41 -17.99 -12.38 1.69
CA CYS A 41 -16.79 -12.17 0.88
C CYS A 41 -15.51 -12.56 1.62
N GLY A 42 -15.22 -11.94 2.77
CA GLY A 42 -13.97 -12.18 3.51
C GLY A 42 -13.42 -10.97 4.26
N GLY A 43 -12.18 -11.10 4.70
CA GLY A 43 -11.44 -10.08 5.44
C GLY A 43 -10.38 -9.38 4.60
N PHE A 44 -10.22 -8.08 4.79
CA PHE A 44 -9.29 -7.24 4.05
C PHE A 44 -8.49 -6.35 4.99
N LEU A 45 -7.17 -6.28 4.80
CA LEU A 45 -6.35 -5.28 5.48
C LEU A 45 -6.31 -4.02 4.61
N VAL A 46 -6.86 -2.93 5.11
CA VAL A 46 -6.92 -1.62 4.44
C VAL A 46 -5.79 -0.76 4.96
N ILE A 47 -4.92 -0.29 4.08
CA ILE A 47 -3.74 0.50 4.44
C ILE A 47 -3.80 1.85 3.72
N GLU A 48 -3.74 2.94 4.49
CA GLU A 48 -3.65 4.31 4.00
C GLU A 48 -2.19 4.78 4.06
N GLY A 49 -1.63 5.20 2.94
CA GLY A 49 -0.29 5.78 2.88
C GLY A 49 0.46 5.46 1.59
N SER A 50 1.59 6.13 1.38
CA SER A 50 2.42 5.97 0.18
C SER A 50 3.62 5.04 0.36
N LYS A 51 3.86 4.55 1.58
CA LYS A 51 4.95 3.61 1.90
C LYS A 51 4.38 2.48 2.74
N VAL A 52 4.53 1.25 2.25
CA VAL A 52 3.99 0.05 2.92
C VAL A 52 5.08 -1.00 3.00
N ARG A 53 5.51 -1.32 4.22
CA ARG A 53 6.56 -2.31 4.49
C ARG A 53 5.96 -3.71 4.45
N VAL A 54 6.61 -4.60 3.71
CA VAL A 54 6.22 -6.01 3.61
C VAL A 54 7.31 -6.87 4.26
N GLY A 55 6.92 -7.86 5.05
CA GLY A 55 7.88 -8.71 5.76
C GLY A 55 7.29 -9.99 6.34
N GLY A 56 8.11 -10.71 7.09
CA GLY A 56 7.74 -11.96 7.74
C GLY A 56 6.85 -11.78 8.97
N GLY A 57 5.90 -12.71 9.16
CA GLY A 57 4.94 -12.69 10.27
C GLY A 57 5.50 -12.89 11.68
N ALA A 58 6.80 -13.20 11.83
CA ALA A 58 7.43 -13.36 13.14
C ALA A 58 7.72 -12.02 13.86
N SER A 59 7.66 -10.89 13.13
CA SER A 59 7.96 -9.56 13.66
C SER A 59 6.97 -8.51 13.13
N PRO A 60 5.67 -8.60 13.51
CA PRO A 60 4.61 -7.72 12.99
C PRO A 60 4.83 -6.23 13.28
N GLU A 61 5.63 -5.90 14.29
CA GLU A 61 6.05 -4.54 14.64
C GLU A 61 7.01 -3.90 13.61
N HIS A 62 7.59 -4.69 12.70
CA HIS A 62 8.51 -4.22 11.65
C HIS A 62 7.92 -4.17 10.23
N CYS A 63 6.71 -4.71 10.03
CA CYS A 63 6.00 -4.69 8.75
C CYS A 63 4.59 -4.09 8.89
N ASP A 64 4.11 -3.50 7.81
CA ASP A 64 2.72 -3.04 7.69
C ASP A 64 1.85 -4.15 7.10
N VAL A 65 2.42 -4.94 6.18
CA VAL A 65 1.87 -6.18 5.63
C VAL A 65 2.79 -7.34 5.96
N CYS A 66 2.30 -8.25 6.79
CA CYS A 66 3.10 -9.39 7.24
C CYS A 66 2.63 -10.68 6.57
N ILE A 67 3.57 -11.52 6.13
CA ILE A 67 3.30 -12.77 5.41
C ILE A 67 3.83 -13.95 6.23
N ARG A 68 3.03 -15.01 6.32
CA ARG A 68 3.40 -16.28 6.94
C ARG A 68 4.21 -17.12 5.95
N ALA A 69 5.48 -16.77 5.83
CA ALA A 69 6.50 -17.45 5.04
C ALA A 69 7.87 -17.24 5.70
N ASP A 70 8.87 -17.97 5.23
CA ASP A 70 10.27 -17.75 5.63
C ASP A 70 10.80 -16.49 4.95
N LEU A 71 10.55 -15.35 5.60
CA LEU A 71 10.89 -14.01 5.14
C LEU A 71 11.65 -13.26 6.23
N PRO A 72 12.54 -12.34 5.86
CA PRO A 72 13.12 -11.40 6.82
C PRO A 72 12.03 -10.51 7.45
N ARG A 73 12.36 -9.90 8.59
CA ARG A 73 11.45 -8.96 9.31
C ARG A 73 10.91 -7.86 8.39
N THR A 74 11.75 -7.38 7.49
CA THR A 74 11.38 -6.49 6.39
C THR A 74 11.99 -7.06 5.10
N ALA A 75 11.14 -7.51 4.18
CA ALA A 75 11.54 -8.02 2.88
C ALA A 75 11.68 -6.88 1.85
N GLY A 76 10.88 -5.82 2.02
CA GLY A 76 10.96 -4.64 1.18
C GLY A 76 9.83 -3.67 1.47
N VAL A 77 9.72 -2.65 0.63
CA VAL A 77 8.75 -1.56 0.76
C VAL A 77 8.07 -1.35 -0.58
N ILE A 78 6.74 -1.28 -0.55
CA ILE A 78 5.93 -0.80 -1.66
C ILE A 78 5.85 0.72 -1.53
N HIS A 79 6.31 1.42 -2.56
CA HIS A 79 6.20 2.86 -2.70
C HIS A 79 5.09 3.19 -3.69
N ARG A 80 4.24 4.15 -3.34
CA ARG A 80 3.30 4.77 -4.26
C ARG A 80 3.83 6.14 -4.64
N GLU A 81 4.01 6.38 -5.93
CA GLU A 81 4.50 7.65 -6.47
C GLU A 81 3.60 8.09 -7.62
N GLY A 82 2.84 9.17 -7.40
CA GLY A 82 1.84 9.62 -8.35
C GLY A 82 0.75 8.56 -8.55
N GLU A 83 0.73 7.96 -9.74
CA GLU A 83 -0.23 6.91 -10.12
C GLU A 83 0.37 5.50 -10.11
N ASP A 84 1.67 5.40 -9.88
CA ASP A 84 2.42 4.17 -10.01
C ASP A 84 2.83 3.58 -8.66
N TYR A 85 3.05 2.26 -8.68
CA TYR A 85 3.54 1.50 -7.55
C TYR A 85 4.93 0.94 -7.86
N PHE A 86 5.80 0.94 -6.86
CA PHE A 86 7.17 0.45 -6.98
C PHE A 86 7.54 -0.46 -5.82
N TRP A 87 8.27 -1.53 -6.09
CA TRP A 87 8.89 -2.37 -5.07
C TRP A 87 10.34 -1.95 -4.86
N GLN A 88 10.73 -1.78 -3.60
CA GLN A 88 12.12 -1.63 -3.19
C GLN A 88 12.49 -2.78 -2.25
N GLY A 89 13.41 -3.64 -2.65
CA GLY A 89 13.88 -4.74 -1.81
C GLY A 89 14.63 -4.24 -0.58
N ALA A 90 14.58 -4.98 0.52
CA ALA A 90 15.31 -4.62 1.74
C ALA A 90 16.83 -4.51 1.47
N GLY A 91 17.44 -3.45 1.98
CA GLY A 91 18.86 -3.15 1.77
C GLY A 91 19.22 -2.64 0.37
N GLN A 92 18.26 -2.52 -0.55
CA GLN A 92 18.50 -1.90 -1.86
C GLN A 92 18.46 -0.37 -1.76
N PRO A 93 19.34 0.35 -2.50
CA PRO A 93 19.27 1.81 -2.60
C PRO A 93 17.92 2.29 -3.14
N SER A 94 17.51 3.50 -2.78
CA SER A 94 16.25 4.10 -3.27
C SER A 94 16.19 4.26 -4.79
N SER A 95 17.35 4.33 -5.47
CA SER A 95 17.45 4.33 -6.93
C SER A 95 17.09 3.00 -7.57
N THR A 96 17.01 1.91 -6.80
CA THR A 96 16.71 0.56 -7.27
C THR A 96 15.28 0.21 -6.92
N ARG A 97 14.35 0.72 -7.72
CA ARG A 97 12.91 0.47 -7.59
C ARG A 97 12.37 -0.22 -8.82
N ILE A 98 11.58 -1.26 -8.59
CA ILE A 98 10.96 -2.07 -9.64
C ILE A 98 9.52 -1.60 -9.79
N TRP A 99 9.16 -1.10 -10.97
CA TRP A 99 7.79 -0.70 -11.27
C TRP A 99 6.83 -1.91 -11.23
N ILE A 100 5.73 -1.78 -10.49
CA ILE A 100 4.71 -2.80 -10.30
C ILE A 100 3.49 -2.41 -11.15
N LYS A 101 3.27 -3.13 -12.25
CA LYS A 101 2.06 -3.01 -13.06
C LYS A 101 0.93 -3.87 -12.48
N SER A 102 -0.32 -3.56 -12.81
CA SER A 102 -1.44 -4.46 -12.52
C SER A 102 -1.18 -5.86 -13.10
N GLY A 103 -1.40 -6.91 -12.31
CA GLY A 103 -1.11 -8.30 -12.63
C GLY A 103 0.34 -8.73 -12.34
N THR A 104 1.22 -7.83 -11.90
CA THR A 104 2.62 -8.17 -11.59
C THR A 104 2.68 -9.15 -10.42
N VAL A 105 3.38 -10.25 -10.62
CA VAL A 105 3.74 -11.20 -9.56
C VAL A 105 5.10 -10.79 -9.01
N MET A 106 5.17 -10.54 -7.71
CA MET A 106 6.40 -10.31 -6.96
C MET A 106 6.69 -11.54 -6.11
N GLY A 107 7.90 -12.09 -6.19
CA GLY A 107 8.35 -13.24 -5.42
C GLY A 107 8.41 -14.54 -6.24
N GLY A 108 8.37 -15.68 -5.54
CA GLY A 108 8.35 -16.99 -6.20
C GLY A 108 9.64 -17.33 -6.94
N ARG A 109 10.80 -17.03 -6.34
CA ARG A 109 12.19 -17.19 -6.84
C ARG A 109 12.76 -16.02 -7.66
N ASP A 110 12.08 -14.89 -7.74
CA ASP A 110 12.64 -13.66 -8.33
C ASP A 110 13.54 -12.88 -7.33
N ALA A 111 14.10 -11.76 -7.81
CA ALA A 111 15.00 -10.91 -7.03
C ALA A 111 14.29 -9.96 -6.04
N THR A 112 12.98 -10.14 -5.79
CA THR A 112 12.22 -9.24 -4.89
C THR A 112 12.51 -9.48 -3.41
N GLY A 113 13.08 -10.62 -3.05
CA GLY A 113 13.36 -10.98 -1.65
C GLY A 113 12.16 -11.56 -0.90
N LEU A 114 11.08 -11.90 -1.60
CA LEU A 114 9.88 -12.55 -1.04
C LEU A 114 10.00 -14.08 -0.95
N GLY A 115 11.20 -14.65 -1.11
CA GLY A 115 11.45 -16.09 -0.93
C GLY A 115 10.50 -16.97 -1.75
N SER A 116 9.81 -17.90 -1.08
CA SER A 116 8.78 -18.77 -1.67
C SER A 116 7.40 -18.13 -1.77
N ALA A 117 7.16 -17.01 -1.08
CA ALA A 117 5.90 -16.28 -1.19
C ALA A 117 5.80 -15.59 -2.56
N SER A 118 4.58 -15.44 -3.05
CA SER A 118 4.30 -14.67 -4.27
C SER A 118 3.10 -13.77 -4.03
N LEU A 119 3.32 -12.46 -4.13
CA LEU A 119 2.29 -11.44 -4.10
C LEU A 119 1.89 -11.08 -5.53
N ILE A 120 0.61 -10.87 -5.76
CA ILE A 120 0.08 -10.32 -7.01
C ILE A 120 -0.55 -8.98 -6.69
N MET A 121 -0.10 -7.91 -7.34
CA MET A 121 -0.75 -6.62 -7.26
C MET A 121 -1.71 -6.45 -8.44
N SER A 122 -2.95 -6.07 -8.18
CA SER A 122 -3.90 -5.63 -9.22
C SER A 122 -4.38 -4.21 -8.94
N LEU A 123 -4.66 -3.46 -10.01
CA LEU A 123 -5.38 -2.19 -9.99
C LEU A 123 -6.70 -2.41 -10.76
N PRO A 124 -7.79 -2.81 -10.07
CA PRO A 124 -9.02 -3.25 -10.74
C PRO A 124 -9.78 -2.11 -11.43
N SER A 125 -9.79 -0.92 -10.84
CA SER A 125 -10.56 0.22 -11.35
C SER A 125 -9.65 1.24 -12.03
N PRO A 126 -9.99 1.74 -13.23
CA PRO A 126 -9.26 2.87 -13.83
C PRO A 126 -9.59 4.21 -13.15
N LEU A 127 -10.65 4.27 -12.34
CA LEU A 127 -11.11 5.49 -11.66
C LEU A 127 -10.60 5.59 -10.22
N SER A 128 -9.87 4.57 -9.75
CA SER A 128 -9.27 4.54 -8.41
C SER A 128 -7.85 4.04 -8.51
N ARG A 129 -6.97 4.62 -7.71
CA ARG A 129 -5.58 4.18 -7.60
C ARG A 129 -5.40 3.14 -6.51
N THR A 130 -6.50 2.70 -5.88
CA THR A 130 -6.46 1.63 -4.89
C THR A 130 -5.95 0.34 -5.51
N ALA A 131 -4.89 -0.23 -4.94
CA ALA A 131 -4.34 -1.51 -5.37
C ALA A 131 -4.80 -2.64 -4.45
N VAL A 132 -4.94 -3.85 -4.99
CA VAL A 132 -5.24 -5.06 -4.25
C VAL A 132 -4.02 -5.98 -4.30
N LEU A 133 -3.50 -6.36 -3.13
CA LEU A 133 -2.47 -7.38 -2.99
C LEU A 133 -3.11 -8.70 -2.62
N ASN A 134 -2.91 -9.70 -3.48
CA ASN A 134 -3.31 -11.07 -3.23
C ASN A 134 -2.07 -11.93 -3.03
N LEU A 135 -2.14 -12.89 -2.11
CA LEU A 135 -1.06 -13.82 -1.86
C LEU A 135 -1.37 -15.17 -2.51
N LYS A 136 -0.44 -15.71 -3.29
CA LYS A 136 -0.62 -17.06 -3.86
C LYS A 136 -0.56 -18.13 -2.77
N PRO A 137 -1.42 -19.17 -2.83
CA PRO A 137 -1.26 -20.34 -1.99
C PRO A 137 0.14 -20.97 -2.12
N PRO A 138 0.66 -21.63 -1.06
CA PRO A 138 -0.03 -21.96 0.18
C PRO A 138 0.05 -20.89 1.27
N HIS A 139 0.74 -19.77 1.03
CA HIS A 139 1.01 -18.76 2.06
C HIS A 139 -0.25 -17.97 2.47
N ARG A 140 -0.18 -17.30 3.63
CA ARG A 140 -1.26 -16.45 4.17
C ARG A 140 -0.70 -15.16 4.74
N PHE A 141 -1.52 -14.12 4.79
CA PHE A 141 -1.20 -12.91 5.55
C PHE A 141 -1.19 -13.19 7.06
N GLY A 142 -0.49 -12.35 7.81
CA GLY A 142 -0.36 -12.44 9.27
C GLY A 142 -1.69 -12.20 10.00
N GLU A 143 -2.44 -11.20 9.54
CA GLU A 143 -3.66 -10.67 10.19
C GLU A 143 -4.95 -11.44 9.87
N HIS A 144 -4.86 -12.66 9.32
CA HIS A 144 -6.02 -13.48 8.95
C HIS A 144 -6.98 -12.79 7.95
N VAL A 145 -6.41 -12.05 7.00
CA VAL A 145 -7.13 -11.43 5.89
C VAL A 145 -6.91 -12.21 4.60
N ASP A 146 -7.85 -12.09 3.66
CA ASP A 146 -7.81 -12.71 2.33
C ASP A 146 -6.98 -11.89 1.33
N ALA A 147 -7.01 -10.55 1.47
CA ALA A 147 -6.24 -9.63 0.65
C ALA A 147 -5.88 -8.34 1.41
N VAL A 148 -4.97 -7.54 0.83
CA VAL A 148 -4.63 -6.21 1.34
C VAL A 148 -5.04 -5.16 0.31
N LEU A 149 -5.68 -4.09 0.76
CA LEU A 149 -6.06 -2.92 -0.03
C LEU A 149 -5.10 -1.78 0.29
N LEU A 150 -4.33 -1.32 -0.71
CA LEU A 150 -3.52 -0.11 -0.61
C LEU A 150 -4.36 1.06 -1.09
N VAL A 151 -4.98 1.80 -0.18
CA VAL A 151 -6.05 2.75 -0.55
C VAL A 151 -5.47 4.04 -1.10
N GLU A 152 -5.95 4.40 -2.29
CA GLU A 152 -5.82 5.72 -2.88
C GLU A 152 -7.11 6.09 -3.62
N GLY A 153 -7.89 6.99 -3.01
CA GLY A 153 -9.21 7.38 -3.52
C GLY A 153 -10.32 6.44 -3.03
N ALA A 154 -11.05 5.83 -3.96
CA ALA A 154 -12.25 5.04 -3.66
C ALA A 154 -11.97 3.52 -3.64
N VAL A 155 -12.60 2.80 -2.72
CA VAL A 155 -12.67 1.34 -2.72
C VAL A 155 -14.03 0.94 -3.26
N LEU A 156 -14.03 0.25 -4.40
CA LEU A 156 -15.22 -0.32 -5.03
C LEU A 156 -15.46 -1.74 -4.49
N ILE A 157 -16.68 -2.00 -4.03
CA ILE A 157 -17.10 -3.28 -3.43
C ILE A 157 -18.33 -3.76 -4.19
N GLY A 158 -18.29 -4.91 -4.87
CA GLY A 158 -19.42 -5.33 -5.71
C GLY A 158 -19.12 -6.51 -6.62
N PRO A 159 -20.02 -6.83 -7.58
CA PRO A 159 -19.97 -8.10 -8.31
C PRO A 159 -18.96 -8.13 -9.48
N THR A 160 -18.58 -6.95 -9.98
CA THR A 160 -17.80 -6.80 -11.22
C THR A 160 -16.30 -7.02 -11.01
N SER A 161 -15.56 -7.20 -12.11
CA SER A 161 -14.10 -7.34 -12.10
C SER A 161 -13.38 -6.06 -11.69
N ASP A 162 -14.03 -4.92 -11.84
CA ASP A 162 -13.45 -3.60 -11.58
C ASP A 162 -13.59 -3.21 -10.09
N CYS A 163 -14.26 -4.06 -9.31
CA CYS A 163 -14.35 -3.93 -7.86
C CYS A 163 -13.08 -4.46 -7.19
N HIS A 164 -12.59 -3.72 -6.19
CA HIS A 164 -11.43 -4.09 -5.38
C HIS A 164 -11.77 -5.24 -4.44
N VAL A 165 -13.02 -5.24 -3.93
CA VAL A 165 -13.60 -6.33 -3.15
C VAL A 165 -14.75 -6.92 -3.95
N ARG A 166 -14.63 -8.21 -4.30
CA ARG A 166 -15.58 -8.87 -5.19
C ARG A 166 -16.67 -9.61 -4.42
N VAL A 167 -17.84 -9.00 -4.34
CA VAL A 167 -19.05 -9.55 -3.70
C VAL A 167 -20.04 -9.95 -4.79
N ARG A 168 -20.00 -11.22 -5.20
CA ARG A 168 -20.69 -11.70 -6.41
C ARG A 168 -22.22 -11.75 -6.31
N HIS A 169 -22.77 -11.73 -5.10
CA HIS A 169 -24.20 -11.82 -4.84
C HIS A 169 -24.88 -10.44 -4.72
N GLU A 170 -24.11 -9.35 -4.77
CA GLU A 170 -24.64 -7.98 -4.77
C GLU A 170 -25.13 -7.59 -6.16
N ASP A 171 -26.24 -6.86 -6.22
CA ASP A 171 -26.81 -6.38 -7.48
C ASP A 171 -26.07 -5.15 -8.03
N SER A 172 -25.40 -4.38 -7.16
CA SER A 172 -24.69 -3.17 -7.54
C SER A 172 -23.43 -2.97 -6.71
N ALA A 173 -22.51 -2.15 -7.21
CA ALA A 173 -21.29 -1.83 -6.47
C ALA A 173 -21.55 -0.73 -5.44
N ALA A 174 -21.03 -0.92 -4.22
CA ALA A 174 -20.86 0.11 -3.24
C ALA A 174 -19.51 0.84 -3.42
N THR A 175 -19.49 2.11 -3.05
CA THR A 175 -18.29 2.95 -3.06
C THR A 175 -17.95 3.37 -1.64
N LEU A 176 -16.82 2.89 -1.13
CA LEU A 176 -16.25 3.29 0.16
C LEU A 176 -15.15 4.34 -0.08
N VAL A 177 -15.17 5.45 0.66
CA VAL A 177 -14.21 6.54 0.54
C VAL A 177 -13.74 7.02 1.91
N ARG A 178 -12.53 7.56 1.95
CA ARG A 178 -11.98 8.30 3.08
C ARG A 178 -12.27 9.80 2.90
N ARG A 179 -12.92 10.45 3.88
CA ARG A 179 -13.24 11.89 3.90
C ARG A 179 -12.93 12.48 5.28
N ASP A 180 -12.07 13.49 5.35
CA ASP A 180 -11.81 14.28 6.57
C ASP A 180 -11.65 13.41 7.82
N ASP A 181 -10.81 12.39 7.71
CA ASP A 181 -10.56 11.38 8.75
C ASP A 181 -11.71 10.44 9.14
N THR A 182 -12.76 10.37 8.33
CA THR A 182 -13.85 9.40 8.46
C THR A 182 -14.00 8.53 7.21
N TRP A 183 -14.54 7.34 7.40
CA TRP A 183 -14.94 6.49 6.28
C TRP A 183 -16.42 6.73 5.98
N ALA A 184 -16.75 6.78 4.69
CA ALA A 184 -18.12 6.90 4.22
C ALA A 184 -18.37 5.91 3.09
N ILE A 185 -19.54 5.29 3.07
CA ILE A 185 -19.94 4.33 2.06
C ILE A 185 -21.30 4.71 1.48
N ARG A 186 -21.54 4.36 0.22
CA ARG A 186 -22.87 4.35 -0.38
C ARG A 186 -23.03 3.14 -1.30
N SER A 187 -24.27 2.68 -1.47
CA SER A 187 -24.62 1.68 -2.48
C SER A 187 -25.02 2.37 -3.80
N GLY A 188 -24.47 1.91 -4.92
CA GLY A 188 -24.75 2.47 -6.25
C GLY A 188 -24.30 3.93 -6.41
N ILE A 189 -24.77 4.57 -7.49
CA ILE A 189 -24.44 5.96 -7.81
C ILE A 189 -25.35 6.99 -7.09
N ASP A 190 -26.59 6.60 -6.83
CA ASP A 190 -27.64 7.47 -6.26
C ASP A 190 -27.87 7.24 -4.75
N GLY A 191 -27.17 6.27 -4.15
CA GLY A 191 -27.28 6.00 -2.73
C GLY A 191 -26.79 7.17 -1.86
N ALA A 192 -27.45 7.32 -0.71
CA ALA A 192 -27.01 8.25 0.31
C ALA A 192 -25.64 7.82 0.89
N TRP A 193 -24.83 8.80 1.28
CA TRP A 193 -23.59 8.52 2.00
C TRP A 193 -23.89 8.22 3.46
N GLU A 194 -23.46 7.04 3.89
CA GLU A 194 -23.50 6.59 5.27
C GLU A 194 -22.10 6.63 5.86
N LYS A 195 -21.99 7.10 7.10
CA LYS A 195 -20.73 7.14 7.82
C LYS A 195 -20.41 5.74 8.34
N VAL A 196 -19.19 5.28 8.10
CA VAL A 196 -18.68 4.02 8.67
C VAL A 196 -17.91 4.36 9.94
N GLN A 197 -18.41 3.87 11.08
CA GLN A 197 -17.74 4.04 12.36
C GLN A 197 -16.83 2.83 12.66
N ALA A 198 -15.74 3.10 13.37
CA ALA A 198 -14.82 2.05 13.77
C ALA A 198 -15.51 1.10 14.76
N ASN A 199 -15.38 -0.20 14.53
CA ASN A 199 -15.95 -1.29 15.33
C ASN A 199 -17.49 -1.36 15.31
N GLU A 200 -18.14 -0.70 14.36
CA GLU A 200 -19.57 -0.83 14.11
C GLU A 200 -19.80 -1.36 12.70
N SER A 201 -20.78 -2.25 12.54
CA SER A 201 -21.21 -2.68 11.22
C SER A 201 -22.10 -1.62 10.58
N VAL A 202 -21.97 -1.46 9.26
CA VAL A 202 -22.84 -0.63 8.44
C VAL A 202 -23.43 -1.49 7.33
N VAL A 203 -24.71 -1.24 7.01
CA VAL A 203 -25.43 -1.96 5.96
C VAL A 203 -25.90 -0.95 4.92
N VAL A 204 -25.47 -1.13 3.67
CA VAL A 204 -25.90 -0.31 2.53
C VAL A 204 -26.47 -1.18 1.42
N GLY A 205 -27.76 -1.05 1.14
CA GLY A 205 -28.46 -2.02 0.28
C GLY A 205 -28.48 -3.40 0.96
N SER A 206 -27.96 -4.43 0.29
CA SER A 206 -27.75 -5.77 0.88
C SER A 206 -26.33 -6.00 1.43
N LEU A 207 -25.40 -5.08 1.16
CA LEU A 207 -24.01 -5.19 1.59
C LEU A 207 -23.88 -4.83 3.08
N SER A 208 -23.30 -5.74 3.85
CA SER A 208 -22.91 -5.51 5.25
C SER A 208 -21.39 -5.52 5.38
N LEU A 209 -20.84 -4.54 6.09
CA LEU A 209 -19.41 -4.47 6.36
C LEU A 209 -19.12 -3.96 7.78
N LEU A 210 -17.97 -4.36 8.32
CA LEU A 210 -17.42 -3.90 9.59
C LEU A 210 -16.00 -3.39 9.35
N LEU A 211 -15.64 -2.26 9.95
CA LEU A 211 -14.30 -1.70 9.86
C LEU A 211 -13.69 -1.51 11.26
N GLU A 212 -12.56 -2.14 11.52
CA GLU A 212 -11.83 -2.09 12.80
C GLU A 212 -10.46 -1.44 12.61
N SER A 213 -9.96 -0.71 13.60
CA SER A 213 -8.56 -0.23 13.57
C SER A 213 -7.59 -1.41 13.77
N ALA A 214 -6.47 -1.43 13.05
CA ALA A 214 -5.50 -2.54 13.04
C ALA A 214 -4.09 -2.17 13.54
#